data_AF-A0A562VD96-F1
#
_entry.id   AF-A0A562VD96-F1
#
_cell.length_a   1.000
_cell.length_b   1.000
_cell.length_c   1.000
_cell.angle_alpha   90.00
_cell.angle_beta   90.00
_cell.angle_gamma   90.00
#
_symmetry.space_group_name_H-M   'P 1'
#
loop_
_entity.id
_entity.type
_entity.pdbx_description
1 polymer ?
#
loop_
_entity_poly.entity_id
_entity_poly.type
_entity_poly.pdbx_seq_one_letter_code
_entity_poly.pdbx_strand_id
1 'polypeptide(L)'
;MNRLVVFVSIAAAGALVYAGSKVELALRGELGMPGFPAPAQSYASYDPVGGQLGNAVVGVLLAGLILLLPWLPRSGWWRRSVLLGNGLALAVVAVGVATFAARASGVAPVLGDPPVSAAGWWAVSVGVVWVAGWAVALRLARRHPGRSVRDISPARH
;
A
#
# COMPACT_ATOMS: atom_id res chain seq x y z
N MET A 1 18.08 -15.19 -1.66
CA MET A 1 17.11 -14.30 -2.32
C MET A 1 17.54 -12.85 -2.17
N ASN A 2 17.50 -12.02 -3.22
CA ASN A 2 17.87 -10.61 -3.14
C ASN A 2 16.95 -9.90 -2.13
N ARG A 3 17.51 -9.22 -1.11
CA ARG A 3 16.75 -8.50 -0.07
C ARG A 3 15.73 -7.54 -0.66
N LEU A 4 16.08 -6.84 -1.75
CA LEU A 4 15.15 -5.94 -2.44
C LEU A 4 13.91 -6.68 -2.92
N VAL A 5 14.09 -7.85 -3.55
CA VAL A 5 12.98 -8.65 -4.09
C VAL A 5 12.07 -9.12 -2.95
N VAL A 6 12.62 -9.58 -1.83
CA VAL A 6 11.84 -9.98 -0.64
C VAL A 6 10.90 -8.86 -0.20
N PHE A 7 11.45 -7.66 0.03
CA PHE A 7 10.67 -6.54 0.55
C PHE A 7 9.70 -5.95 -0.49
N VAL A 8 10.05 -5.98 -1.78
CA VAL A 8 9.13 -5.64 -2.87
C VAL A 8 7.97 -6.61 -2.91
N SER A 9 8.20 -7.92 -2.76
CA SER A 9 7.12 -8.92 -2.73
C SER A 9 6.21 -8.74 -1.52
N ILE A 10 6.77 -8.51 -0.32
CA ILE A 10 5.97 -8.23 0.89
C ILE A 10 5.10 -6.97 0.67
N ALA A 11 5.70 -5.90 0.13
CA ALA A 11 5.01 -4.65 -0.08
C ALA A 11 3.92 -4.77 -1.15
N ALA A 12 4.19 -5.45 -2.27
CA ALA A 12 3.21 -5.69 -3.32
C ALA A 12 2.07 -6.59 -2.83
N ALA A 13 2.37 -7.64 -2.06
CA ALA A 13 1.35 -8.48 -1.43
C ALA A 13 0.46 -7.67 -0.48
N GLY A 14 1.04 -6.78 0.33
CA GLY A 14 0.26 -5.87 1.20
C GLY A 14 -0.71 -4.99 0.42
N ALA A 15 -0.28 -4.41 -0.70
CA ALA A 15 -1.13 -3.61 -1.58
C ALA A 15 -2.25 -4.44 -2.24
N LEU A 16 -1.99 -5.69 -2.61
CA LEU A 16 -2.99 -6.61 -3.16
C LEU A 16 -3.98 -7.11 -2.11
N VAL A 17 -3.52 -7.39 -0.88
CA VAL A 17 -4.41 -7.71 0.25
C VAL A 17 -5.33 -6.53 0.55
N TYR A 18 -4.81 -5.31 0.52
CA TYR A 18 -5.62 -4.11 0.62
C TYR A 18 -6.67 -4.06 -0.50
N ALA A 19 -6.27 -4.24 -1.76
CA ALA A 19 -7.21 -4.25 -2.89
C ALA A 19 -8.30 -5.33 -2.74
N GLY A 20 -7.93 -6.55 -2.37
CA GLY A 20 -8.85 -7.66 -2.12
C GLY A 20 -9.86 -7.34 -1.02
N SER A 21 -9.40 -6.74 0.09
CA SER A 21 -10.29 -6.33 1.19
C SER A 21 -11.32 -5.30 0.73
N LYS A 22 -10.96 -4.45 -0.24
CA LYS A 22 -11.84 -3.43 -0.79
C LYS A 22 -12.85 -4.02 -1.77
N VAL A 23 -12.45 -4.99 -2.58
CA VAL A 23 -13.40 -5.77 -3.39
C VAL A 23 -14.40 -6.51 -2.50
N GLU A 24 -13.94 -7.17 -1.44
CA GLU A 24 -14.81 -7.87 -0.49
C GLU A 24 -15.85 -6.93 0.15
N LEU A 25 -15.42 -5.75 0.60
CA LEU A 25 -16.33 -4.75 1.17
C LEU A 25 -17.31 -4.19 0.13
N ALA A 26 -16.86 -3.98 -1.12
CA ALA A 26 -17.73 -3.57 -2.21
C ALA A 26 -18.84 -4.61 -2.47
N LEU A 27 -18.48 -5.90 -2.47
CA LEU A 27 -19.44 -6.99 -2.65
C LEU A 27 -20.47 -7.09 -1.51
N ARG A 28 -20.12 -6.60 -0.31
CA ARG A 28 -21.04 -6.51 0.84
C ARG A 28 -21.79 -5.18 0.92
N GLY A 29 -21.48 -4.21 0.05
CA GLY A 29 -22.03 -2.86 0.14
C GLY A 29 -21.57 -2.09 1.39
N GLU A 30 -20.39 -2.42 1.93
CA GLU A 30 -19.87 -1.87 3.19
C GLU A 30 -18.78 -0.81 2.95
N LEU A 31 -18.78 0.24 3.77
CA LEU A 31 -17.74 1.26 3.84
C LEU A 31 -16.78 1.01 5.02
N GLY A 32 -15.52 1.44 4.85
CA GLY A 32 -14.49 1.38 5.89
C GLY A 32 -13.45 0.29 5.62
N MET A 33 -13.04 -0.42 6.67
CA MET A 33 -12.10 -1.54 6.62
C MET A 33 -12.49 -2.62 7.63
N PRO A 34 -11.97 -3.87 7.51
CA PRO A 34 -12.23 -4.91 8.49
C PRO A 34 -11.90 -4.45 9.93
N GLY A 35 -12.89 -4.57 10.83
CA GLY A 35 -12.76 -4.15 12.23
C GLY A 35 -12.89 -2.65 12.49
N PHE A 36 -12.97 -1.81 11.45
CA PHE A 36 -13.27 -0.38 11.57
C PHE A 36 -14.35 0.01 10.55
N PRO A 37 -15.63 -0.30 10.84
CA PRO A 37 -16.72 0.10 9.97
C PRO A 37 -16.81 1.62 9.88
N ALA A 38 -17.26 2.11 8.72
CA ALA A 38 -17.59 3.53 8.59
C ALA A 38 -18.82 3.88 9.44
N PRO A 39 -18.92 5.12 9.97
CA PRO A 39 -20.13 5.61 10.63
C PRO A 39 -21.34 5.52 9.70
N ALA A 40 -22.53 5.26 10.25
CA ALA A 40 -23.78 5.17 9.47
C ALA A 40 -24.04 6.41 8.61
N GLN A 41 -23.65 7.59 9.09
CA GLN A 41 -23.76 8.86 8.37
C GLN A 41 -22.98 8.87 7.04
N SER A 42 -21.87 8.14 6.95
CA SER A 42 -21.06 8.07 5.71
C SER A 42 -21.81 7.40 4.56
N TYR A 43 -22.73 6.46 4.86
CA TYR A 43 -23.53 5.77 3.85
C TYR A 43 -24.60 6.67 3.22
N ALA A 44 -24.96 7.78 3.87
CA ALA A 44 -25.89 8.75 3.29
C ALA A 44 -25.26 9.62 2.21
N SER A 45 -23.93 9.72 2.17
CA SER A 45 -23.20 10.65 1.30
C SER A 45 -22.23 9.99 0.33
N TYR A 46 -21.93 8.70 0.51
CA TYR A 46 -20.97 7.98 -0.32
C TYR A 46 -21.55 6.66 -0.81
N ASP A 47 -21.42 6.41 -2.12
CA ASP A 47 -21.69 5.09 -2.71
C ASP A 47 -20.66 4.07 -2.21
N PRO A 48 -21.08 3.06 -1.41
CA PRO A 48 -20.18 2.06 -0.87
C PRO A 48 -19.46 1.26 -1.95
N VAL A 49 -20.18 0.89 -3.01
CA VAL A 49 -19.64 -0.01 -4.03
C VAL A 49 -18.59 0.71 -4.86
N GLY A 50 -18.94 1.86 -5.46
CA GLY A 50 -18.03 2.66 -6.25
C GLY A 50 -16.82 3.15 -5.44
N GLY A 51 -17.04 3.60 -4.21
CA GLY A 51 -15.97 4.07 -3.32
C GLY A 51 -14.95 2.97 -3.00
N GLN A 52 -15.41 1.76 -2.69
CA GLN A 52 -14.52 0.65 -2.38
C GLN A 52 -13.84 0.08 -3.63
N LEU A 53 -14.52 -0.01 -4.77
CA LEU A 53 -13.88 -0.39 -6.03
C LEU A 53 -12.80 0.61 -6.46
N GLY A 54 -13.05 1.92 -6.27
CA GLY A 54 -12.03 2.96 -6.45
C GLY A 54 -10.80 2.73 -5.57
N ASN A 55 -11.01 2.42 -4.29
CA ASN A 55 -9.93 2.05 -3.38
C ASN A 55 -9.20 0.76 -3.81
N ALA A 56 -9.90 -0.24 -4.36
CA ALA A 56 -9.29 -1.45 -4.88
C ALA A 56 -8.36 -1.16 -6.06
N VAL A 57 -8.79 -0.30 -6.99
CA VAL A 57 -7.96 0.18 -8.11
C VAL A 57 -6.70 0.86 -7.59
N VAL A 58 -6.81 1.73 -6.57
CA VAL A 58 -5.64 2.34 -5.93
C VAL A 58 -4.69 1.26 -5.44
N GLY A 59 -5.17 0.23 -4.74
CA GLY A 59 -4.33 -0.89 -4.28
C GLY A 59 -3.56 -1.59 -5.41
N VAL A 60 -4.20 -1.85 -6.55
CA VAL A 60 -3.55 -2.44 -7.74
C VAL A 60 -2.48 -1.50 -8.32
N LEU A 61 -2.78 -0.20 -8.42
CA LEU A 61 -1.82 0.80 -8.89
C LEU A 61 -0.60 0.90 -7.97
N LEU A 62 -0.80 0.85 -6.65
CA LEU A 62 0.28 0.82 -5.67
C LEU A 62 1.14 -0.43 -5.83
N ALA A 63 0.53 -1.61 -6.04
CA ALA A 63 1.26 -2.85 -6.29
C ALA A 63 2.15 -2.72 -7.55
N GLY A 64 1.62 -2.19 -8.65
CA GLY A 64 2.40 -1.91 -9.86
C GLY A 64 3.58 -0.97 -9.59
N LEU A 65 3.33 0.14 -8.87
CA LEU A 65 4.35 1.13 -8.52
C LEU A 65 5.48 0.54 -7.66
N ILE A 66 5.14 -0.36 -6.73
CA ILE A 66 6.10 -1.11 -5.90
C ILE A 66 6.91 -2.08 -6.75
N LEU A 67 6.25 -2.83 -7.64
CA LEU A 67 6.88 -3.82 -8.52
C LEU A 67 7.86 -3.21 -9.53
N LEU A 68 7.80 -1.89 -9.78
CA LEU A 68 8.78 -1.19 -10.62
C LEU A 68 10.14 -0.96 -9.92
N LEU A 69 10.21 -1.03 -8.58
CA LEU A 69 11.42 -0.71 -7.82
C LEU A 69 12.67 -1.56 -8.18
N PRO A 70 12.56 -2.87 -8.48
CA PRO A 70 13.70 -3.68 -8.93
C PRO A 70 14.22 -3.34 -10.33
N TRP A 71 13.44 -2.60 -11.14
CA TRP A 71 13.68 -2.39 -12.57
C TRP A 71 14.04 -0.93 -12.90
N LEU A 72 14.44 -0.16 -11.89
CA LEU A 72 14.80 1.24 -12.09
C LEU A 72 16.03 1.37 -12.99
N PRO A 73 15.98 2.19 -14.05
CA PRO A 73 17.15 2.50 -14.86
C PRO A 73 18.15 3.32 -14.05
N ARG A 74 19.43 3.26 -14.45
CA ARG A 74 20.54 3.85 -13.71
C ARG A 74 20.44 5.37 -13.49
N SER A 75 19.96 6.11 -14.48
CA SER A 75 19.73 7.56 -14.40
C SER A 75 18.61 7.99 -15.35
N GLY A 76 17.99 9.12 -15.05
CA GLY A 76 16.92 9.70 -15.87
C GLY A 76 15.74 10.20 -15.05
N TRP A 77 14.91 11.00 -15.70
CA TRP A 77 13.66 11.52 -15.13
C TRP A 77 12.75 10.37 -14.66
N TRP A 78 12.67 9.27 -15.41
CA TRP A 78 11.88 8.09 -15.05
C TRP A 78 12.23 7.53 -13.67
N ARG A 79 13.52 7.31 -13.38
CA ARG A 79 13.96 6.83 -12.06
C ARG A 79 13.50 7.77 -10.95
N ARG A 80 13.65 9.08 -11.15
CA ARG A 80 13.24 10.10 -10.18
C ARG A 80 11.72 10.05 -9.97
N SER A 81 10.95 10.00 -11.05
CA SER A 81 9.48 9.92 -10.99
C SER A 81 8.99 8.68 -10.24
N VAL A 82 9.54 7.50 -10.52
CA VAL A 82 9.14 6.27 -9.81
C VAL A 82 9.51 6.33 -8.32
N LEU A 83 10.70 6.84 -7.97
CA LEU A 83 11.14 6.97 -6.58
C LEU A 83 10.34 8.04 -5.80
N LEU A 84 10.00 9.15 -6.44
CA LEU A 84 9.16 10.20 -5.86
C LEU A 84 7.73 9.71 -5.70
N GLY A 85 7.16 9.08 -6.72
CA GLY A 85 5.82 8.48 -6.66
C GLY A 85 5.72 7.43 -5.56
N ASN A 86 6.69 6.51 -5.47
CA ASN A 86 6.75 5.54 -4.36
C ASN A 86 6.87 6.23 -3.00
N GLY A 87 7.70 7.28 -2.88
CA GLY A 87 7.88 8.02 -1.64
C GLY A 87 6.60 8.71 -1.17
N LEU A 88 5.90 9.39 -2.09
CA LEU A 88 4.64 10.07 -1.80
C LEU A 88 3.54 9.08 -1.43
N ALA A 89 3.38 8.02 -2.23
CA ALA A 89 2.37 6.99 -1.97
C ALA A 89 2.62 6.28 -0.63
N LEU A 90 3.88 5.93 -0.33
CA LEU A 90 4.26 5.37 0.96
C LEU A 90 3.92 6.32 2.12
N ALA A 91 4.18 7.62 1.97
CA ALA A 91 3.87 8.59 3.02
C ALA A 91 2.35 8.67 3.29
N VAL A 92 1.52 8.72 2.25
CA VAL A 92 0.06 8.73 2.37
C VAL A 92 -0.45 7.45 3.05
N VAL A 93 0.02 6.28 2.62
CA VAL A 93 -0.39 5.01 3.23
C VAL A 93 0.10 4.89 4.68
N ALA A 94 1.33 5.34 4.98
CA ALA A 94 1.86 5.35 6.33
C ALA A 94 1.04 6.23 7.28
N VAL A 95 0.57 7.39 6.81
CA VAL A 95 -0.36 8.25 7.57
C VAL A 95 -1.67 7.51 7.82
N GLY A 96 -2.25 6.86 6.79
CA GLY A 96 -3.46 6.05 6.97
C GLY A 96 -3.31 4.95 8.03
N VAL A 97 -2.22 4.18 7.96
CA VAL A 97 -1.93 3.11 8.95
C VAL A 97 -1.72 3.70 10.35
N ALA A 98 -0.99 4.81 10.47
CA ALA A 98 -0.77 5.48 11.75
C ALA A 98 -2.09 5.98 12.36
N THR A 99 -2.98 6.56 11.55
CA THR A 99 -4.31 7.00 11.96
C THR A 99 -5.16 5.82 12.45
N PHE A 100 -5.16 4.69 11.75
CA PHE A 100 -5.87 3.49 12.21
C PHE A 100 -5.27 2.89 13.47
N ALA A 101 -3.94 2.90 13.62
CA ALA A 101 -3.28 2.46 14.85
C ALA A 101 -3.65 3.36 16.04
N ALA A 102 -3.62 4.69 15.85
CA ALA A 102 -3.99 5.66 16.90
C ALA A 102 -5.46 5.55 17.30
N ARG A 103 -6.35 5.28 16.33
CA ARG A 103 -7.75 4.95 16.58
C ARG A 103 -7.87 3.64 17.37
N ALA A 104 -7.16 2.60 16.97
CA ALA A 104 -7.21 1.30 17.63
C ALA A 104 -6.74 1.32 19.08
N SER A 105 -5.69 2.10 19.38
CA SER A 105 -5.16 2.24 20.73
C SER A 105 -5.95 3.20 21.62
N GLY A 106 -7.03 3.82 21.11
CA GLY A 106 -7.82 4.80 21.85
C GLY A 106 -7.08 6.12 22.14
N VAL A 107 -5.93 6.35 21.52
CA VAL A 107 -5.09 7.55 21.76
C VAL A 107 -5.68 8.78 21.06
N ALA A 108 -6.44 8.57 19.99
CA ALA A 108 -7.08 9.64 19.21
C ALA A 108 -8.60 9.36 19.05
N PRO A 109 -9.41 9.59 20.10
CA PRO A 109 -10.84 9.27 20.09
C PRO A 109 -11.66 10.04 19.04
N VAL A 110 -11.16 11.20 18.58
CA VAL A 110 -11.77 11.98 17.49
C VAL A 110 -11.82 11.20 16.16
N LEU A 111 -11.00 10.16 16.01
CA LEU A 111 -10.97 9.30 14.82
C LEU A 111 -12.05 8.22 14.82
N GLY A 112 -12.85 8.15 15.89
CA GLY A 112 -13.94 7.18 16.08
C GLY A 112 -13.58 6.06 17.05
N ASP A 113 -14.55 5.16 17.25
CA ASP A 113 -14.43 4.10 18.25
C ASP A 113 -13.31 3.10 17.93
N PRO A 114 -12.65 2.54 18.96
CA PRO A 114 -11.67 1.46 18.79
C PRO A 114 -12.31 0.22 18.16
N PRO A 115 -11.51 -0.70 17.57
CA PRO A 115 -12.03 -1.85 16.87
C PRO A 115 -12.75 -2.80 17.84
N VAL A 116 -13.96 -3.21 17.45
CA VAL A 116 -14.81 -4.12 18.24
C VAL A 116 -14.38 -5.59 18.13
N SER A 117 -13.43 -5.90 17.25
CA SER A 117 -12.96 -7.27 17.00
C SER A 117 -11.45 -7.34 16.74
N ALA A 118 -10.89 -8.54 16.91
CA ALA A 118 -9.49 -8.83 16.59
C ALA A 118 -9.14 -8.50 15.12
N ALA A 119 -10.13 -8.47 14.22
CA ALA A 119 -9.92 -8.13 12.81
C ALA A 119 -9.33 -6.72 12.62
N GLY A 120 -9.69 -5.75 13.46
CA GLY A 120 -9.13 -4.40 13.39
C GLY A 120 -7.64 -4.37 13.74
N TRP A 121 -7.24 -5.10 14.78
CA TRP A 121 -5.83 -5.25 15.14
C TRP A 121 -5.03 -5.97 14.07
N TRP A 122 -5.59 -7.03 13.47
CA TRP A 122 -4.96 -7.70 12.34
C TRP A 122 -4.77 -6.77 11.14
N ALA A 123 -5.78 -5.96 10.81
CA ALA A 123 -5.69 -5.02 9.71
C ALA A 123 -4.60 -3.95 9.96
N VAL A 124 -4.47 -3.47 11.20
CA VAL A 124 -3.37 -2.57 11.60
C VAL A 124 -2.01 -3.26 11.46
N SER A 125 -1.87 -4.48 11.99
CA SER A 125 -0.61 -5.24 11.89
C SER A 125 -0.18 -5.49 10.45
N VAL A 126 -1.11 -5.88 9.57
CA VAL A 126 -0.86 -6.04 8.13
C VAL A 126 -0.44 -4.72 7.50
N GLY A 127 -1.12 -3.62 7.84
CA GLY A 127 -0.76 -2.28 7.38
C GLY A 127 0.66 -1.87 7.80
N VAL A 128 1.06 -2.15 9.04
CA VAL A 128 2.41 -1.86 9.55
C VAL A 128 3.47 -2.67 8.79
N VAL A 129 3.25 -3.97 8.61
CA VAL A 129 4.17 -4.84 7.85
C VAL A 129 4.29 -4.37 6.41
N TRP A 130 3.18 -4.00 5.78
CA TRP A 130 3.15 -3.45 4.43
C TRP A 130 3.99 -2.17 4.32
N VAL A 131 3.75 -1.18 5.18
CA VAL A 131 4.48 0.10 5.19
C VAL A 131 5.97 -0.09 5.48
N ALA A 132 6.31 -0.91 6.48
CA ALA A 132 7.69 -1.19 6.84
C ALA A 132 8.44 -1.89 5.70
N GLY A 133 7.83 -2.92 5.10
CA GLY A 133 8.41 -3.63 3.97
C GLY A 133 8.63 -2.71 2.77
N TRP A 134 7.66 -1.86 2.46
CA TRP A 134 7.78 -0.90 1.36
C TRP A 134 8.85 0.17 1.61
N ALA A 135 8.94 0.70 2.84
CA ALA A 135 9.99 1.65 3.22
C ALA A 135 11.40 1.05 3.04
N VAL A 136 11.60 -0.21 3.44
CA VAL A 136 12.87 -0.92 3.25
C VAL A 136 13.14 -1.15 1.76
N ALA A 137 12.15 -1.61 1.00
CA ALA A 137 12.27 -1.78 -0.45
C ALA A 137 12.69 -0.49 -1.16
N LEU A 138 12.03 0.63 -0.86
CA LEU A 138 12.33 1.94 -1.42
C LEU A 138 13.75 2.41 -1.04
N ARG A 139 14.16 2.21 0.22
CA ARG A 139 15.52 2.55 0.68
C ARG A 139 16.58 1.72 -0.05
N LEU A 140 16.35 0.42 -0.24
CA LEU A 140 17.25 -0.45 -0.99
C LEU A 140 17.32 -0.04 -2.46
N ALA A 141 16.18 0.22 -3.11
CA ALA A 141 16.11 0.65 -4.51
C ALA A 141 16.84 1.99 -4.76
N ARG A 142 16.83 2.91 -3.78
CA ARG A 142 17.60 4.15 -3.85
C ARG A 142 19.12 3.92 -3.84
N ARG A 143 19.58 2.89 -3.13
CA ARG A 143 21.00 2.54 -2.95
C ARG A 143 21.56 1.67 -4.07
N HIS A 144 20.73 0.90 -4.76
CA HIS A 144 21.18 0.10 -5.90
C HIS A 144 21.33 0.99 -7.14
N PRO A 145 22.54 1.07 -7.74
CA PRO A 145 22.70 1.71 -9.03
C PRO A 145 21.91 0.89 -10.06
N GLY A 146 20.95 1.53 -10.73
CA GLY A 146 20.02 0.86 -11.64
C GLY A 146 20.72 0.10 -12.77
N ARG A 147 19.99 -0.81 -13.41
CA ARG A 147 20.50 -1.57 -14.57
C ARG A 147 20.80 -0.61 -15.72
N SER A 148 21.91 -0.84 -16.41
CA SER A 148 22.22 -0.09 -17.63
C SER A 148 21.37 -0.67 -18.78
N VAL A 149 20.97 0.16 -19.75
CA VAL A 149 20.31 -0.34 -20.98
C VAL A 149 21.20 -1.34 -21.72
N ARG A 150 22.54 -1.25 -21.56
CA ARG A 150 23.49 -2.20 -22.13
C ARG A 150 23.44 -3.57 -21.45
N ASP A 151 22.91 -3.67 -20.24
CA ASP A 151 22.79 -4.94 -19.50
C ASP A 151 21.57 -5.77 -19.98
N ILE A 152 20.73 -5.21 -20.85
CA ILE A 152 19.52 -5.84 -21.39
C ILE A 152 19.75 -6.40 -22.81
N SER A 153 20.91 -6.13 -23.43
CA SER A 153 21.24 -6.79 -24.70
C SER A 153 21.42 -8.29 -24.48
N PRO A 154 20.59 -9.16 -25.06
CA PRO A 154 20.87 -10.59 -25.06
C PRO A 154 22.22 -10.79 -25.76
N ALA A 155 23.10 -11.57 -25.14
CA ALA A 155 24.34 -12.00 -25.77
C ALA A 155 23.98 -12.54 -27.16
N ARG A 156 24.49 -11.89 -28.21
CA ARG A 156 24.36 -12.41 -29.57
C ARG A 156 25.18 -13.69 -29.59
N HIS A 157 24.50 -14.83 -29.62
CA HIS A 157 25.08 -16.14 -29.90
C HIS A 157 24.96 -16.40 -31.40
#